data_AF-A0A0L0FM04-F1
#
_entry.id   AF-A0A0L0FM04-F1
#
_cell.length_a   1.000
_cell.length_b   1.000
_cell.length_c   1.000
_cell.angle_alpha   90.00
_cell.angle_beta   90.00
_cell.angle_gamma   90.00
#
_symmetry.space_group_name_H-M   'P 1'
#
loop_
_entity.id
_entity.type
_entity.pdbx_description
1 polymer ?
#
loop_
_entity_poly.entity_id
_entity_poly.type
_entity_poly.pdbx_seq_one_letter_code
_entity_poly.pdbx_strand_id
1 'polypeptide(L)'
;MVCIVDMATTKTPQQLAEYVLSQAKSHRPRTDADRHIEEVQSLWAGYGSVLRYPHCAINSGRVDEKTQEYIGASKIVVSAICKLVAPPKEDHTVGHTRKTRSYDNEMIFYESVRPLLKTSDNRQRCHIPEAYYLSKRGTARIFVLEDMKGAYPRY
;
A
#
# COMPACT_ATOMS: atom_id res chain seq x y z
N MET A 1 -13.83 24.05 -6.36
CA MET A 1 -13.97 23.65 -4.94
C MET A 1 -12.64 23.06 -4.51
N VAL A 2 -11.83 23.86 -3.82
CA VAL A 2 -10.51 23.43 -3.32
C VAL A 2 -10.77 22.73 -1.99
N CYS A 3 -10.65 21.41 -1.95
CA CYS A 3 -10.64 20.69 -0.68
C CYS A 3 -9.39 21.14 0.07
N ILE A 4 -9.58 21.96 1.10
CA ILE A 4 -8.54 22.26 2.09
C ILE A 4 -8.39 20.96 2.89
N VAL A 5 -7.52 20.08 2.39
CA VAL A 5 -7.09 18.92 3.15
C VAL A 5 -6.26 19.46 4.30
N ASP A 6 -6.69 19.18 5.53
CA ASP A 6 -5.92 19.49 6.72
C ASP A 6 -4.52 18.87 6.59
N MET A 7 -3.50 19.71 6.36
CA MET A 7 -2.13 19.27 6.08
C MET A 7 -1.49 18.53 7.26
N ALA A 8 -2.14 18.53 8.44
CA ALA A 8 -1.62 17.89 9.65
C ALA A 8 -1.57 16.35 9.57
N THR A 9 -2.24 15.70 8.62
CA THR A 9 -2.34 14.23 8.58
C THR A 9 -1.75 13.56 7.33
N THR A 10 -1.21 14.33 6.39
CA THR A 10 -0.66 13.76 5.15
C THR A 10 0.64 13.00 5.40
N LYS A 11 0.59 11.67 5.24
CA LYS A 11 1.77 10.79 5.30
C LYS A 11 2.23 10.47 3.88
N THR A 12 3.56 10.47 3.66
CA THR A 12 4.14 9.84 2.46
C THR A 12 3.85 8.33 2.45
N PRO A 13 3.94 7.64 1.30
CA PRO A 13 3.78 6.18 1.26
C PRO A 13 4.67 5.42 2.25
N GLN A 14 5.92 5.86 2.41
CA GLN A 14 6.84 5.29 3.39
C GLN A 14 6.41 5.61 4.83
N GLN A 15 6.07 6.86 5.13
CA GLN A 15 5.58 7.23 6.47
C GLN A 15 4.27 6.51 6.81
N LEU A 16 3.42 6.25 5.81
CA LEU A 16 2.21 5.47 5.96
C LEU A 16 2.54 4.01 6.30
N ALA A 17 3.48 3.40 5.59
CA ALA A 17 3.92 2.04 5.87
C ALA A 17 4.51 1.90 7.29
N GLU A 18 5.39 2.83 7.67
CA GLU A 18 5.98 2.87 9.02
C GLU A 18 4.91 3.12 10.10
N TYR A 19 3.94 4.00 9.82
CA TYR A 19 2.79 4.21 10.70
C TYR A 19 1.98 2.92 10.88
N VAL A 20 1.61 2.25 9.79
CA VAL A 20 0.86 0.98 9.83
C VAL A 20 1.62 -0.08 10.63
N LEU A 21 2.92 -0.19 10.44
CA LEU A 21 3.77 -1.10 11.22
C LEU A 21 3.79 -0.77 12.71
N SER A 22 3.86 0.52 13.05
CA SER A 22 3.85 0.96 14.45
C SER A 22 2.52 0.59 15.13
N GLN A 23 1.40 0.75 14.41
CA GLN A 23 0.07 0.39 14.88
C GLN A 23 -0.11 -1.12 15.01
N ALA A 24 0.47 -1.93 14.12
CA ALA A 24 0.40 -3.38 14.24
C ALA A 24 1.13 -3.93 15.47
N LYS A 25 2.16 -3.20 15.96
CA LYS A 25 2.91 -3.57 17.17
C LYS A 25 2.23 -3.07 18.44
N SER A 26 1.68 -1.86 18.42
CA SER A 26 0.96 -1.31 19.55
C SER A 26 -0.46 -1.86 19.55
N HIS A 27 -0.86 -2.65 20.54
CA HIS A 27 -2.28 -2.97 20.79
C HIS A 27 -3.08 -1.71 21.25
N ARG A 28 -2.71 -0.52 20.78
CA ARG A 28 -3.31 0.74 21.17
C ARG A 28 -4.67 0.88 20.48
N PRO A 29 -5.69 1.34 21.23
CA PRO A 29 -6.95 1.72 20.63
C PRO A 29 -6.73 2.83 19.60
N ARG A 30 -7.38 2.68 18.44
CA ARG A 30 -7.36 3.66 17.34
C ARG A 30 -7.88 5.01 17.85
N THR A 31 -7.20 6.09 17.50
CA THR A 31 -7.54 7.46 17.91
C THR A 31 -8.58 8.10 16.99
N ASP A 32 -9.12 9.26 17.35
CA ASP A 32 -10.13 9.94 16.52
C ASP A 32 -9.61 10.38 15.14
N ALA A 33 -8.31 10.57 14.97
CA ALA A 33 -7.67 10.80 13.67
C ALA A 33 -7.64 9.53 12.77
N ASP A 34 -7.82 8.34 13.36
CA ASP A 34 -7.89 7.04 12.66
C ASP A 34 -9.32 6.69 12.22
N ARG A 35 -10.34 7.51 12.55
CA ARG A 35 -11.77 7.24 12.23
C ARG A 35 -12.06 7.10 10.73
N HIS A 36 -11.13 7.47 9.87
CA HIS A 36 -11.29 7.35 8.43
C HIS A 36 -10.54 6.15 7.82
N ILE A 37 -9.78 5.37 8.61
CA ILE A 37 -9.11 4.17 8.10
C ILE A 37 -10.11 3.01 8.05
N GLU A 38 -10.49 2.62 6.84
CA GLU A 38 -11.42 1.52 6.60
C GLU A 38 -10.65 0.20 6.46
N GLU A 39 -11.01 -0.83 7.22
CA GLU A 39 -10.58 -2.19 6.90
C GLU A 39 -11.42 -2.71 5.74
N VAL A 40 -10.77 -2.87 4.58
CA VAL A 40 -11.41 -3.35 3.36
C VAL A 40 -11.61 -4.85 3.41
N GLN A 41 -10.60 -5.57 3.92
CA GLN A 41 -10.59 -7.02 3.96
C GLN A 41 -9.57 -7.54 4.98
N SER A 42 -9.96 -8.51 5.79
CA SER A 42 -9.00 -9.31 6.57
C SER A 42 -8.35 -10.39 5.69
N LEU A 43 -7.05 -10.63 5.89
CA LEU A 43 -6.32 -11.66 5.15
C LEU A 43 -6.59 -13.05 5.73
N TRP A 44 -6.45 -14.05 4.86
CA TRP A 44 -6.63 -15.46 5.20
C TRP A 44 -5.86 -15.85 6.46
N ALA A 45 -6.48 -16.64 7.34
CA ALA A 45 -5.90 -17.16 8.58
C ALA A 45 -5.23 -16.09 9.48
N GLY A 46 -5.76 -14.87 9.48
CA GLY A 46 -5.27 -13.81 10.36
C GLY A 46 -3.88 -13.29 9.99
N TYR A 47 -3.44 -13.46 8.73
CA TYR A 47 -2.16 -12.95 8.21
C TYR A 47 -2.10 -11.42 8.17
N GLY A 48 -3.07 -10.69 8.70
CA GLY A 48 -3.14 -9.23 8.64
C GLY A 48 -4.36 -8.76 7.87
N SER A 49 -4.28 -7.58 7.28
CA SER A 49 -5.44 -6.89 6.71
C SER A 49 -5.06 -6.01 5.53
N VAL A 50 -6.06 -5.70 4.71
CA VAL A 50 -6.06 -4.68 3.68
C VAL A 50 -6.84 -3.50 4.23
N LEU A 51 -6.14 -2.37 4.39
CA LEU A 51 -6.65 -1.14 4.94
C LEU A 51 -6.69 -0.07 3.85
N ARG A 52 -7.75 0.73 3.82
CA ARG A 52 -7.82 1.95 3.01
C ARG A 52 -7.49 3.13 3.90
N TYR A 53 -6.53 3.94 3.44
CA TYR A 53 -6.16 5.20 4.04
C TYR A 53 -6.60 6.34 3.14
N PRO A 54 -7.66 7.06 3.49
CA PRO A 54 -8.03 8.26 2.76
C PRO A 54 -7.02 9.37 3.06
N HIS A 55 -6.77 10.23 2.07
CA HIS A 55 -5.93 11.42 2.19
C HIS A 55 -4.43 11.17 2.46
N CYS A 56 -3.81 10.26 1.71
CA CYS A 56 -2.36 10.07 1.67
C CYS A 56 -1.70 11.08 0.72
N ALA A 57 -0.63 11.74 1.17
CA ALA A 57 0.16 12.57 0.26
C ALA A 57 1.18 11.72 -0.48
N ILE A 58 1.07 11.72 -1.80
CA ILE A 58 1.97 10.97 -2.67
C ILE A 58 2.67 11.96 -3.58
N ASN A 59 3.98 11.80 -3.75
CA ASN A 59 4.72 12.58 -4.72
C ASN A 59 4.35 12.07 -6.11
N SER A 60 3.66 12.88 -6.92
CA SER A 60 3.27 12.53 -8.29
C SER A 60 4.40 12.71 -9.31
N GLY A 61 5.64 12.85 -8.84
CA GLY A 61 6.81 13.00 -9.70
C GLY A 61 7.21 11.65 -10.32
N ARG A 62 7.92 11.71 -11.44
CA ARG A 62 8.64 10.52 -11.94
C ARG A 62 9.90 10.36 -11.11
N VAL A 63 10.17 9.14 -10.64
CA VAL A 63 11.48 8.82 -10.07
C VAL A 63 12.46 8.74 -11.23
N ASP A 64 13.48 9.59 -11.22
CA ASP A 64 14.64 9.41 -12.08
C ASP A 64 15.35 8.12 -11.68
N GLU A 65 15.43 7.17 -12.60
CA GLU A 65 15.97 5.85 -12.30
C GLU A 65 17.47 5.89 -11.95
N LYS A 66 18.22 6.89 -12.43
CA LYS A 66 19.66 7.05 -12.20
C LYS A 66 19.95 7.74 -10.87
N THR A 67 19.19 8.78 -10.52
CA THR A 67 19.46 9.57 -9.30
C THR A 67 18.56 9.16 -8.14
N GLN A 68 17.51 8.37 -8.38
CA GLN A 68 16.42 8.09 -7.44
C GLN A 68 15.73 9.36 -6.93
N GLU A 69 15.89 10.49 -7.63
CA GLU A 69 15.25 11.76 -7.29
C GLU A 69 13.91 11.91 -8.02
N TYR A 70 12.93 12.51 -7.37
CA TYR A 70 11.64 12.77 -8.00
C TYR A 70 11.69 14.03 -8.86
N ILE A 71 11.61 13.87 -10.18
CA ILE A 71 11.51 14.98 -11.14
C ILE A 71 10.04 15.41 -11.25
N GLY A 72 9.77 16.70 -11.05
CA GLY A 72 8.43 17.29 -11.18
C GLY A 72 7.45 16.92 -10.06
N ALA A 73 7.95 16.63 -8.85
CA ALA A 73 7.14 16.19 -7.71
C ALA A 73 6.14 17.27 -7.26
N SER A 74 4.86 17.08 -7.59
CA SER A 74 3.76 17.71 -6.86
C SER A 74 3.26 16.74 -5.79
N LYS A 75 2.98 17.23 -4.58
CA LYS A 75 2.27 16.42 -3.58
C LYS A 75 0.80 16.36 -3.98
N ILE A 76 0.34 15.18 -4.37
CA ILE A 76 -1.09 14.92 -4.59
C ILE A 76 -1.64 14.20 -3.36
N VAL A 77 -2.83 14.58 -2.93
CA VAL A 77 -3.56 13.87 -1.88
C VAL A 77 -4.47 12.86 -2.56
N VAL A 78 -4.27 11.57 -2.29
CA VAL A 78 -5.05 10.47 -2.86
C VAL A 78 -5.43 9.46 -1.78
N SER A 79 -6.41 8.61 -2.07
CA SER A 79 -6.63 7.41 -1.26
C SER A 79 -5.58 6.35 -1.59
N ALA A 80 -5.11 5.60 -0.59
CA ALA A 80 -4.16 4.51 -0.76
C ALA A 80 -4.66 3.22 -0.09
N ILE A 81 -4.32 2.08 -0.68
CA ILE A 81 -4.52 0.76 -0.09
C ILE A 81 -3.23 0.32 0.57
N CYS A 82 -3.26 0.10 1.89
CA CYS A 82 -2.17 -0.51 2.62
C CYS A 82 -2.52 -1.96 2.94
N LYS A 83 -1.80 -2.90 2.33
CA LYS A 83 -1.90 -4.33 2.65
C LYS A 83 -0.73 -4.71 3.56
N LEU A 84 -1.07 -5.11 4.78
CA LEU A 84 -0.12 -5.62 5.77
C LEU A 84 -0.25 -7.13 5.85
N VAL A 85 0.84 -7.83 5.56
CA VAL A 85 0.94 -9.28 5.71
C VAL A 85 1.91 -9.59 6.85
N ALA A 86 1.40 -10.16 7.92
CA ALA A 86 2.13 -10.74 9.03
C ALA A 86 2.33 -12.27 8.83
N PRO A 87 3.32 -12.88 9.50
CA PRO A 87 3.43 -14.34 9.54
C PRO A 87 2.18 -14.98 10.16
N PRO A 88 1.88 -16.26 9.84
CA PRO A 88 0.83 -17.00 10.54
C PRO A 88 1.13 -17.10 12.04
N LYS A 89 0.07 -17.10 12.86
CA LYS A 89 0.19 -17.33 14.31
C LYS A 89 0.46 -18.80 14.67
N GLU A 90 0.12 -19.72 13.78
CA GLU A 90 0.21 -21.16 13.97
C GLU A 90 1.05 -21.84 12.89
N ASP A 91 1.49 -23.06 13.20
CA ASP A 91 2.69 -23.65 12.65
C ASP A 91 2.54 -24.18 11.22
N HIS A 92 3.53 -23.83 10.40
CA HIS A 92 4.10 -24.45 9.20
C HIS A 92 3.37 -25.51 8.36
N THR A 93 2.04 -25.53 8.28
CA THR A 93 1.37 -26.42 7.31
C THR A 93 1.80 -26.06 5.88
N VAL A 94 1.71 -27.05 4.98
CA VAL A 94 1.96 -26.83 3.54
C VAL A 94 1.09 -25.68 3.00
N GLY A 95 -0.14 -25.55 3.51
CA GLY A 95 -1.05 -24.45 3.19
C GLY A 95 -0.49 -23.09 3.58
N HIS A 96 -0.02 -22.95 4.83
CA HIS A 96 0.61 -21.72 5.32
C HIS A 96 1.85 -21.35 4.49
N THR A 97 2.70 -22.34 4.16
CA THR A 97 3.90 -22.13 3.34
C THR A 97 3.55 -21.66 1.94
N ARG A 98 2.59 -22.32 1.27
CA ARG A 98 2.12 -21.92 -0.06
C ARG A 98 1.54 -20.51 -0.03
N LYS A 99 0.77 -20.16 1.01
CA LYS A 99 0.18 -18.83 1.12
C LYS A 99 1.24 -17.75 1.35
N THR A 100 2.21 -17.98 2.24
CA THR A 100 3.33 -17.06 2.45
C THR A 100 4.11 -16.80 1.16
N ARG A 101 4.40 -17.86 0.38
CA ARG A 101 5.04 -17.73 -0.93
C ARG A 101 4.20 -16.94 -1.93
N SER A 102 2.86 -17.04 -1.88
CA SER A 102 2.00 -16.24 -2.75
C SER A 102 2.17 -14.73 -2.52
N TYR A 103 2.43 -14.31 -1.27
CA TYR A 103 2.71 -12.90 -0.96
C TYR A 103 4.12 -12.48 -1.38
N ASP A 104 5.11 -13.38 -1.33
CA ASP A 104 6.43 -13.11 -1.91
C ASP A 104 6.33 -12.92 -3.44
N ASN A 105 5.58 -13.80 -4.11
CA ASN A 105 5.35 -13.69 -5.56
C ASN A 105 4.62 -12.39 -5.93
N GLU A 106 3.66 -11.95 -5.12
CA GLU A 106 2.97 -10.66 -5.31
C GLU A 106 3.93 -9.47 -5.16
N MET A 107 4.85 -9.51 -4.19
CA MET A 107 5.89 -8.49 -4.04
C MET A 107 6.81 -8.45 -5.25
N ILE A 108 7.31 -9.61 -5.70
CA ILE A 108 8.13 -9.73 -6.91
C ILE A 108 7.38 -9.23 -8.15
N PHE A 109 6.08 -9.50 -8.25
CA PHE A 109 5.26 -8.99 -9.35
C PHE A 109 5.29 -7.47 -9.40
N TYR A 110 5.06 -6.78 -8.28
CA TYR A 110 5.08 -5.33 -8.25
C TYR A 110 6.49 -4.73 -8.42
N GLU A 111 7.53 -5.38 -7.90
CA GLU A 111 8.92 -4.92 -7.99
C GLU A 111 9.52 -5.11 -9.38
N SER A 112 9.30 -6.26 -10.01
CA SER A 112 10.05 -6.68 -11.21
C SER A 112 9.19 -6.82 -12.46
N VAL A 113 7.95 -7.29 -12.35
CA VAL A 113 7.11 -7.60 -13.52
C VAL A 113 6.30 -6.38 -13.96
N ARG A 114 5.68 -5.71 -13.01
CA ARG A 114 4.78 -4.57 -13.22
C ARG A 114 5.46 -3.41 -13.96
N PRO A 115 6.72 -3.03 -13.68
CA PRO A 115 7.42 -2.00 -14.46
C PRO A 115 7.56 -2.36 -15.95
N LEU A 116 7.81 -3.64 -16.27
CA LEU A 116 7.94 -4.13 -17.65
C LEU A 116 6.61 -4.09 -18.40
N LEU A 117 5.50 -4.31 -17.69
CA LEU A 117 4.17 -4.20 -18.29
C LEU A 117 3.78 -2.75 -18.58
N LYS A 118 4.32 -1.79 -17.82
CA LYS A 118 4.05 -0.34 -17.98
C LYS A 118 4.75 0.30 -19.18
N THR A 119 5.84 -0.30 -19.68
CA THR A 119 6.59 0.18 -20.85
C THR A 119 6.07 -0.37 -22.17
N SER A 120 5.36 -1.51 -22.14
CA SER A 120 4.65 -2.02 -23.31
C SER A 120 3.36 -1.22 -23.57
N ASP A 121 2.96 -1.08 -24.85
CA ASP A 121 1.72 -0.43 -25.31
C ASP A 121 0.42 -1.03 -24.70
N ASN A 122 0.54 -2.04 -23.83
CA ASN A 122 -0.53 -2.71 -23.11
C ASN A 122 -1.19 -1.88 -22.00
N ARG A 123 -0.79 -0.61 -21.79
CA ARG A 123 -1.46 0.30 -20.83
C ARG A 123 -2.98 0.40 -21.07
N GLN A 124 -3.43 0.17 -22.31
CA GLN A 124 -4.84 0.29 -22.66
C GLN A 124 -5.69 -0.94 -22.29
N ARG A 125 -5.10 -2.11 -21.98
CA ARG A 125 -5.88 -3.36 -21.80
C ARG A 125 -6.03 -3.82 -20.36
N CYS A 126 -5.10 -3.48 -19.47
CA CYS A 126 -5.17 -3.90 -18.07
C CYS A 126 -4.57 -2.81 -17.16
N HIS A 127 -5.40 -2.20 -16.32
CA HIS A 127 -4.94 -1.25 -15.32
C HIS A 127 -4.42 -2.03 -14.10
N ILE A 128 -3.12 -1.90 -13.84
CA ILE A 128 -2.44 -2.50 -12.69
C ILE A 128 -2.13 -1.38 -11.70
N PRO A 129 -2.59 -1.47 -10.43
CA PRO A 129 -2.33 -0.46 -9.41
C PRO A 129 -0.86 -0.03 -9.38
N GLU A 130 -0.61 1.27 -9.23
CA GLU A 130 0.72 1.73 -8.84
C GLU A 130 1.09 1.17 -7.46
N ALA A 131 2.33 0.68 -7.32
CA ALA A 131 2.91 0.37 -6.03
C ALA A 131 3.73 1.57 -5.57
N TYR A 132 3.21 2.32 -4.61
CA TYR A 132 3.86 3.52 -4.07
C TYR A 132 4.98 3.18 -3.10
N TYR A 133 4.86 2.08 -2.38
CA TYR A 133 5.88 1.59 -1.47
C TYR A 133 5.72 0.09 -1.23
N LEU A 134 6.84 -0.62 -1.22
CA LEU A 134 6.92 -2.03 -0.91
C LEU A 134 8.01 -2.21 0.14
N SER A 135 7.78 -3.07 1.12
CA SER A 135 8.80 -3.37 2.12
C SER A 135 8.63 -4.74 2.71
N LYS A 136 9.76 -5.41 2.95
CA LYS A 136 9.88 -6.67 3.65
C LYS A 136 10.66 -6.44 4.93
N ARG A 137 10.04 -6.70 6.08
CA ARG A 137 10.64 -6.55 7.41
C ARG A 137 10.53 -7.88 8.15
N GLY A 138 11.62 -8.67 8.12
CA GLY A 138 11.60 -10.04 8.60
C GLY A 138 10.60 -10.87 7.81
N THR A 139 9.57 -11.41 8.49
CA THR A 139 8.50 -12.20 7.88
C THR A 139 7.30 -11.38 7.43
N ALA A 140 7.25 -10.09 7.80
CA ALA A 140 6.17 -9.19 7.41
C ALA A 140 6.43 -8.57 6.03
N ARG A 141 5.34 -8.38 5.28
CA ARG A 141 5.34 -7.69 3.99
C ARG A 141 4.33 -6.56 4.03
N ILE A 142 4.69 -5.43 3.44
CA ILE A 142 3.86 -4.24 3.38
C ILE A 142 3.78 -3.82 1.93
N PHE A 143 2.57 -3.53 1.50
CA PHE A 143 2.28 -2.97 0.20
C PHE A 143 1.48 -1.69 0.42
N VAL A 144 1.97 -0.58 -0.12
CA VAL A 144 1.20 0.65 -0.26
C VAL A 144 0.92 0.82 -1.74
N LEU A 145 -0.34 0.63 -2.11
CA LEU A 145 -0.82 0.54 -3.47
C LEU A 145 -1.83 1.66 -3.76
N GLU A 146 -2.00 1.96 -5.04
CA GLU A 146 -3.07 2.79 -5.55
C GLU A 146 -4.44 2.26 -5.15
N ASP A 147 -5.28 3.16 -4.61
CA ASP A 147 -6.70 2.85 -4.44
C ASP A 147 -7.46 3.09 -5.74
N MET A 148 -7.62 2.02 -6.52
CA MET A 148 -8.38 2.06 -7.78
C MET A 148 -9.84 2.51 -7.61
N LYS A 149 -10.40 2.42 -6.39
CA LYS A 149 -11.75 2.92 -6.09
C LYS A 149 -11.76 4.35 -5.56
N GLY A 150 -10.61 4.93 -5.23
CA GLY A 150 -10.51 6.30 -4.70
C GLY A 150 -11.01 7.37 -5.68
N ALA A 151 -11.03 7.07 -6.97
CA ALA A 151 -11.55 7.94 -8.03
C ALA A 151 -13.08 7.81 -8.24
N TYR A 152 -13.75 6.84 -7.62
CA TYR A 152 -15.17 6.58 -7.82
C TYR A 152 -15.94 6.82 -6.51
N PRO A 153 -16.86 7.80 -6.45
CA PRO A 153 -17.70 7.98 -5.28
C PRO A 153 -18.53 6.71 -5.03
N ARG A 154 -18.55 6.25 -3.78
CA ARG A 154 -19.46 5.18 -3.35
C ARG A 154 -20.84 5.82 -3.15
N TYR A 155 -21.82 5.35 -3.92
CA TYR A 155 -23.24 5.67 -3.72
C TYR A 155 -23.78 4.94 -2.49
#